data_AF-A0A2E7JTN9-F1
#
_entry.id   AF-A0A2E7JTN9-F1
#
_cell.length_a   1.000
_cell.length_b   1.000
_cell.length_c   1.000
_cell.angle_alpha   90.00
_cell.angle_beta   90.00
_cell.angle_gamma   90.00
#
_symmetry.space_group_name_H-M   'P 1'
#
loop_
_entity.id
_entity.type
_entity.pdbx_description
1 polymer ?
#
loop_
_entity_poly.entity_id
_entity_poly.type
_entity_poly.pdbx_seq_one_letter_code
_entity_poly.pdbx_strand_id
1 'polypeptide(L)'
;MAIKFQTNEPRTLCFPYADYLEVNGQYGTQFLYTVEAEGLRDRLYATPKLHQALQTTGITAGDLVTITKIETEGNRMGWTVEVVGLPVPEPEAEATEGVSAPRPEANGKPAFAEMEDMIGRCLKASWAAWQGLDEEFAFSSEDVRAVGITLFLECARKGCLPQVEERQSVLA
;
A
#
# COMPACT_ATOMS: atom_id res chain seq x y z
N MET A 1 7.13 11.33 15.99
CA MET A 1 6.44 12.08 17.07
C MET A 1 5.06 11.48 17.30
N ALA A 2 4.20 12.12 18.10
CA ALA A 2 2.83 11.70 18.34
C ALA A 2 1.87 12.80 17.86
N ILE A 3 0.89 12.44 17.04
CA ILE A 3 -0.05 13.39 16.46
C ILE A 3 -0.97 13.92 17.56
N LYS A 4 -1.09 15.25 17.63
CA LYS A 4 -2.06 15.95 18.46
C LYS A 4 -3.12 16.57 17.57
N PHE A 5 -4.38 16.40 17.94
CA PHE A 5 -5.50 17.11 17.31
C PHE A 5 -5.87 18.33 18.15
N GLN A 6 -6.05 19.47 17.49
CA GLN A 6 -6.75 20.61 18.09
C GLN A 6 -8.26 20.36 18.03
N THR A 7 -9.02 20.96 18.95
CA THR A 7 -10.48 20.84 18.93
C THR A 7 -11.03 21.64 17.76
N ASN A 8 -11.96 21.04 17.00
CA ASN A 8 -12.57 21.57 15.77
C ASN A 8 -11.65 21.79 14.56
N GLU A 9 -10.39 21.32 14.59
CA GLU A 9 -9.54 21.26 13.40
C GLU A 9 -9.60 19.85 12.76
N PRO A 10 -10.02 19.72 11.49
CA PRO A 10 -9.87 18.47 10.76
C PRO A 10 -8.39 18.22 10.45
N ARG A 11 -7.90 17.00 10.74
CA ARG A 11 -6.58 16.55 10.27
C ARG A 11 -6.73 15.31 9.40
N THR A 12 -6.27 15.42 8.15
CA THR A 12 -6.15 14.30 7.22
C THR A 12 -4.89 13.51 7.53
N LEU A 13 -5.06 12.21 7.81
CA LEU A 13 -4.00 11.26 8.12
C LEU A 13 -4.10 10.07 7.16
N CYS A 14 -2.98 9.65 6.58
CA CYS A 14 -2.91 8.36 5.90
C CYS A 14 -2.69 7.25 6.93
N PHE A 15 -3.37 6.11 6.78
CA PHE A 15 -3.14 4.91 7.58
C PHE A 15 -2.35 3.89 6.74
N PRO A 16 -1.00 3.92 6.74
CA PRO A 16 -0.19 3.02 5.90
C PRO A 16 -0.42 1.53 6.22
N TYR A 17 -0.94 1.24 7.41
CA TYR A 17 -1.31 -0.09 7.87
C TYR A 17 -2.68 0.00 8.56
N ALA A 18 -3.51 -1.04 8.41
CA ALA A 18 -4.79 -1.17 9.11
C ALA A 18 -4.64 -1.83 10.50
N ASP A 19 -3.41 -2.03 10.97
CA ASP A 19 -3.12 -2.62 12.27
C ASP A 19 -3.17 -1.57 13.39
N TYR A 20 -3.28 -2.07 14.62
CA TYR A 20 -3.25 -1.26 15.83
C TYR A 20 -2.59 -2.06 16.96
N LEU A 21 -1.90 -1.35 17.84
CA LEU A 21 -1.25 -1.95 19.00
C LEU A 21 -1.95 -1.45 20.26
N GLU A 22 -2.59 -2.36 20.99
CA GLU A 22 -3.26 -2.04 22.26
C GLU A 22 -2.20 -1.76 23.34
N VAL A 23 -2.25 -0.56 23.92
CA VAL A 23 -1.33 -0.10 24.96
C VAL A 23 -2.11 0.38 26.18
N ASN A 24 -1.75 -0.12 27.36
CA ASN A 24 -2.31 0.39 28.62
C ASN A 24 -1.57 1.68 29.01
N GLY A 25 -2.23 2.82 28.81
CA GLY A 25 -1.73 4.15 29.18
C GLY A 25 -2.14 4.57 30.59
N GLN A 26 -1.67 5.74 31.03
CA GLN A 26 -2.00 6.31 32.36
C GLN A 26 -3.50 6.54 32.61
N TYR A 27 -4.32 6.55 31.55
CA TYR A 27 -5.77 6.77 31.61
C TYR A 27 -6.58 5.55 31.13
N GLY A 28 -5.97 4.36 31.15
CA GLY A 28 -6.56 3.10 30.69
C GLY A 28 -6.12 2.68 29.29
N THR A 29 -6.85 1.73 28.70
CA THR A 29 -6.58 1.17 27.37
C THR A 29 -6.61 2.26 26.29
N GLN A 30 -5.54 2.33 25.51
CA GLN A 30 -5.38 3.18 24.33
C GLN A 30 -4.95 2.32 23.15
N PHE A 31 -5.27 2.76 21.94
CA PHE A 31 -4.94 2.04 20.71
C PHE A 31 -3.94 2.86 19.91
N LEU A 32 -2.74 2.33 19.71
CA LEU A 32 -1.68 2.97 18.96
C LEU A 32 -1.79 2.60 17.49
N TYR A 33 -1.98 3.61 16.64
CA TYR A 33 -1.97 3.49 15.19
C TYR A 33 -0.70 4.10 14.61
N THR A 34 -0.15 3.48 13.57
CA THR A 34 0.86 4.10 12.70
C THR A 34 0.12 4.91 11.65
N VAL A 35 0.47 6.18 11.51
CA VAL A 35 -0.17 7.12 10.58
C VAL A 35 0.90 7.93 9.85
N GLU A 36 0.59 8.42 8.66
CA GLU A 36 1.46 9.29 7.89
C GLU A 36 0.76 10.61 7.61
N ALA A 37 1.37 11.72 8.02
CA ALA A 37 0.85 13.08 7.84
C ALA A 37 1.91 13.90 7.11
N GLU A 38 1.54 14.56 6.01
CA GLU A 38 2.45 15.41 5.22
C GLU A 38 3.76 14.67 4.80
N GLY A 39 3.68 13.36 4.55
CA GLY A 39 4.81 12.49 4.20
C GLY A 39 5.70 12.07 5.38
N LEU A 40 5.33 12.41 6.62
CA LEU A 40 6.03 12.01 7.84
C LEU A 40 5.26 10.92 8.60
N ARG A 41 5.94 9.80 8.86
CA ARG A 41 5.40 8.71 9.69
C ARG A 41 5.41 9.09 11.16
N ASP A 42 4.22 9.17 11.72
CA ASP A 42 3.94 9.55 13.09
C ASP A 42 3.04 8.51 13.78
N ARG A 43 2.81 8.69 15.09
CA ARG A 43 1.99 7.79 15.90
C ARG A 43 0.72 8.47 16.39
N LEU A 44 -0.41 7.79 16.23
CA LEU A 44 -1.72 8.21 16.71
C LEU A 44 -2.11 7.40 17.94
N TYR A 45 -2.30 8.07 19.08
CA TYR A 45 -2.88 7.47 20.28
C TYR A 45 -4.40 7.67 20.27
N ALA A 46 -5.13 6.63 19.84
CA ALA A 46 -6.59 6.64 19.82
C ALA A 46 -7.16 6.24 21.19
N THR A 47 -8.16 6.99 21.64
CA THR A 47 -9.03 6.57 22.74
C THR A 47 -9.97 5.44 22.28
N PRO A 48 -10.54 4.60 23.17
CA PRO A 48 -11.46 3.52 22.77
C PRO A 48 -12.63 3.99 21.89
N LYS A 49 -13.13 5.21 22.08
CA LYS A 49 -14.15 5.81 21.21
C LYS A 49 -13.65 6.11 19.80
N LEU A 50 -12.43 6.64 19.66
CA LEU A 50 -11.82 6.91 18.36
C LEU A 50 -11.45 5.60 17.65
N HIS A 51 -10.94 4.61 18.38
CA HIS A 51 -10.71 3.25 17.86
C HIS A 51 -12.01 2.63 17.33
N GLN A 52 -13.10 2.68 18.11
CA GLN A 52 -14.41 2.18 17.68
C GLN A 52 -14.93 2.93 16.44
N ALA A 53 -14.73 4.25 16.36
CA ALA A 53 -15.08 5.02 15.16
C ALA A 53 -14.27 4.56 13.94
N LEU A 54 -12.93 4.47 14.05
CA LEU A 54 -12.06 3.98 12.96
C LEU A 54 -12.43 2.56 12.50
N GLN A 55 -12.71 1.65 13.44
CA GLN A 55 -13.19 0.30 13.14
C GLN A 55 -14.58 0.29 12.46
N THR A 56 -15.50 1.16 12.90
CA THR A 56 -16.85 1.27 12.30
C THR A 56 -16.80 1.85 10.89
N THR A 57 -15.87 2.78 10.61
CA THR A 57 -15.65 3.32 9.26
C THR A 57 -14.90 2.34 8.36
N GLY A 58 -14.30 1.27 8.90
CA GLY A 58 -13.70 0.19 8.13
C GLY A 58 -12.37 0.57 7.46
N ILE A 59 -11.51 1.32 8.15
CA ILE A 59 -10.22 1.79 7.61
C ILE A 59 -9.34 0.63 7.08
N THR A 60 -8.78 0.81 5.89
CA THR A 60 -7.86 -0.14 5.24
C THR A 60 -6.46 0.46 5.06
N ALA A 61 -5.49 -0.40 4.75
CA ALA A 61 -4.09 0.03 4.59
C ALA A 61 -3.93 0.88 3.32
N GLY A 62 -3.54 2.14 3.50
CA GLY A 62 -3.42 3.16 2.45
C GLY A 62 -4.53 4.21 2.45
N ASP A 63 -5.55 4.09 3.32
CA ASP A 63 -6.66 5.05 3.35
C ASP A 63 -6.26 6.40 3.94
N LEU A 64 -6.72 7.47 3.29
CA LEU A 64 -6.71 8.83 3.82
C LEU A 64 -7.97 9.05 4.65
N VAL A 65 -7.78 9.44 5.91
CA VAL A 65 -8.87 9.59 6.88
C VAL A 65 -8.75 10.97 7.51
N THR A 66 -9.79 11.78 7.34
CA THR A 66 -9.92 13.06 8.03
C THR A 66 -10.55 12.81 9.39
N ILE A 67 -9.77 13.04 10.44
CA ILE A 67 -10.20 12.93 11.83
C ILE A 67 -10.41 14.33 12.39
N THR A 68 -11.64 14.62 12.79
CA THR A 68 -12.04 15.90 13.39
C THR A 68 -12.47 15.67 14.83
N LYS A 69 -11.78 16.31 15.76
CA LYS A 69 -12.10 16.26 17.19
C LYS A 69 -13.20 17.28 17.49
N ILE A 70 -14.44 16.82 17.57
CA ILE A 70 -15.61 17.67 17.86
C ILE A 70 -15.90 17.74 19.37
N GLU A 71 -16.32 18.91 19.85
CA GLU A 71 -16.87 19.07 21.19
C GLU A 71 -18.40 19.10 21.10
N THR A 72 -19.05 18.02 21.53
CA THR A 72 -20.52 17.93 21.56
C THR A 72 -21.05 18.57 22.85
N GLU A 73 -22.18 19.28 22.76
CA GLU A 73 -22.84 19.90 23.91
C GLU A 73 -23.00 18.89 25.07
N GLY A 74 -22.56 19.29 26.26
CA GLY A 74 -22.57 18.44 27.45
C GLY A 74 -21.21 17.81 27.83
N ASN A 75 -20.08 18.46 27.52
CA ASN A 75 -18.74 18.08 27.98
C ASN A 75 -18.32 16.64 27.58
N ARG A 76 -18.73 16.21 26.39
CA ARG A 76 -18.35 14.92 25.80
C ARG A 76 -17.60 15.17 24.50
N MET A 77 -16.29 14.94 24.51
CA MET A 77 -15.48 14.91 23.29
C MET A 77 -15.98 13.79 22.38
N GLY A 78 -16.42 14.18 21.19
CA GLY A 78 -16.76 13.29 20.08
C GLY A 78 -15.61 13.23 19.07
N TRP A 79 -15.69 12.27 18.17
CA TRP A 79 -14.76 12.13 17.05
C TRP A 79 -15.58 11.92 15.79
N THR A 80 -15.42 12.82 14.82
CA THR A 80 -15.89 12.59 13.45
C THR A 80 -14.72 12.00 12.68
N VAL A 81 -14.98 10.87 12.01
CA VAL A 81 -13.99 10.13 11.23
C VAL A 81 -14.57 9.94 9.85
N GLU A 82 -14.02 10.65 8.87
CA GLU A 82 -14.42 10.57 7.47
C GLU A 82 -13.28 9.94 6.68
N VAL A 83 -13.52 8.76 6.10
CA VAL A 83 -12.60 8.20 5.10
C VAL A 83 -12.75 9.06 3.84
N VAL A 84 -11.76 9.92 3.62
CA VAL A 84 -11.57 10.57 2.33
C VAL A 84 -10.93 9.51 1.46
N GLY A 85 -11.78 8.63 0.89
CA GLY A 85 -11.34 7.63 -0.07
C GLY A 85 -10.44 8.32 -1.09
N LEU A 86 -9.24 7.75 -1.28
CA LEU A 86 -8.16 8.34 -2.09
C LEU A 86 -8.76 9.09 -3.28
N PRO A 87 -8.47 10.40 -3.46
CA PRO A 87 -8.96 11.10 -4.62
C PRO A 87 -8.45 10.34 -5.84
N VAL A 88 -9.38 9.69 -6.56
CA VAL A 88 -9.18 9.34 -7.95
C VAL A 88 -8.78 10.66 -8.58
N PRO A 89 -7.55 10.81 -9.10
CA PRO A 89 -7.03 12.12 -9.44
C PRO A 89 -7.96 12.77 -10.45
N GLU A 90 -8.68 13.80 -10.01
CA GLU A 90 -9.57 14.56 -10.88
C GLU A 90 -8.71 15.21 -11.98
N PRO A 91 -9.17 15.21 -13.23
CA PRO A 91 -8.32 15.58 -14.34
C PRO A 91 -8.13 17.10 -14.39
N GLU A 92 -6.95 17.57 -13.98
CA GLU A 92 -6.49 18.94 -14.25
C GLU A 92 -6.22 19.13 -15.77
N ALA A 93 -7.25 19.55 -16.48
CA ALA A 93 -7.16 20.46 -17.62
C ALA A 93 -6.79 21.86 -17.11
N GLU A 94 -6.05 22.78 -17.76
CA GLU A 94 -5.35 22.88 -19.06
C GLU A 94 -4.18 23.90 -18.88
N ALA A 95 -3.10 23.98 -19.67
CA ALA A 95 -2.47 23.07 -20.64
C ALA A 95 -1.11 23.64 -21.11
N THR A 96 -0.16 22.79 -21.48
CA THR A 96 0.92 23.12 -22.45
C THR A 96 1.25 21.91 -23.33
N GLU A 97 1.38 22.14 -24.62
CA GLU A 97 1.62 21.11 -25.64
C GLU A 97 3.00 20.46 -25.48
N GLY A 98 3.09 19.12 -25.59
CA GLY A 98 4.39 18.45 -25.57
C GLY A 98 4.36 16.93 -25.42
N VAL A 99 4.14 16.23 -26.54
CA VAL A 99 4.37 14.77 -26.70
C VAL A 99 3.50 13.86 -25.82
N SER A 100 2.38 13.41 -26.40
CA SER A 100 1.65 12.24 -25.91
C SER A 100 2.51 10.99 -25.99
N ALA A 101 2.98 10.48 -24.86
CA ALA A 101 3.30 9.07 -24.73
C ALA A 101 1.99 8.30 -24.50
N PRO A 102 1.68 7.24 -25.27
CA PRO A 102 0.44 6.52 -25.09
C PRO A 102 0.41 5.87 -23.71
N ARG A 103 -0.50 6.34 -22.86
CA ARG A 103 -0.91 5.65 -21.63
C ARG A 103 -1.42 4.27 -22.06
N PRO A 104 -0.79 3.15 -21.64
CA PRO A 104 -1.37 1.84 -21.92
C PRO A 104 -2.74 1.80 -21.26
N GLU A 105 -3.77 1.46 -22.04
CA GLU A 105 -5.12 1.36 -21.55
C GLU A 105 -5.19 0.33 -20.41
N ALA A 106 -6.13 0.52 -19.49
CA ALA A 106 -6.32 -0.37 -18.36
C ALA A 106 -6.78 -1.75 -18.86
N ASN A 107 -5.80 -2.62 -19.13
CA ASN A 107 -6.06 -4.03 -19.40
C ASN A 107 -6.87 -4.56 -18.22
N GLY A 108 -7.99 -5.23 -18.50
CA GLY A 108 -8.90 -5.71 -17.45
C GLY A 108 -8.14 -6.50 -16.41
N LYS A 109 -8.46 -6.32 -15.12
CA LYS A 109 -7.77 -7.00 -14.01
C LYS A 109 -7.62 -8.49 -14.37
N PRO A 110 -6.38 -9.02 -14.49
CA PRO A 110 -6.19 -10.37 -14.97
C PRO A 110 -6.95 -11.35 -14.06
N ALA A 111 -7.58 -12.35 -14.68
CA ALA A 111 -8.27 -13.38 -13.93
C ALA A 111 -7.27 -14.06 -12.99
N PHE A 112 -7.74 -14.58 -11.85
CA PHE A 112 -6.85 -15.14 -10.82
C PHE A 112 -5.88 -16.21 -11.40
N ALA A 113 -6.36 -17.06 -12.32
CA ALA A 113 -5.53 -18.04 -13.02
C ALA A 113 -4.47 -17.43 -13.96
N GLU A 114 -4.75 -16.29 -14.58
CA GLU A 114 -3.77 -15.54 -15.40
C GLU A 114 -2.71 -14.88 -14.50
N MET A 115 -3.11 -14.46 -13.30
CA MET A 115 -2.19 -13.96 -12.29
C MET A 115 -1.27 -15.06 -11.76
N GLU A 116 -1.78 -16.27 -11.50
CA GLU A 116 -0.98 -17.44 -11.09
C GLU A 116 0.05 -17.84 -12.16
N ASP A 117 -0.34 -17.92 -13.44
CA ASP A 117 0.58 -18.21 -14.55
C ASP A 117 1.65 -17.11 -14.68
N MET A 118 1.26 -15.83 -14.59
CA MET A 118 2.18 -14.70 -14.64
C MET A 118 3.19 -14.71 -13.48
N ILE A 119 2.77 -15.03 -12.24
CA ILE A 119 3.65 -15.22 -11.08
C ILE A 119 4.63 -16.38 -11.35
N GLY A 120 4.11 -17.52 -11.82
CA GLY A 120 4.91 -18.70 -12.15
C GLY A 120 5.99 -18.43 -13.19
N ARG A 121 5.66 -17.71 -14.26
CA ARG A 121 6.62 -17.29 -15.30
C ARG A 121 7.68 -16.32 -14.76
N CYS A 122 7.30 -15.36 -13.92
CA CYS A 122 8.23 -14.40 -13.35
C CYS A 122 9.21 -15.05 -12.35
N LEU A 123 8.75 -16.03 -11.57
CA LEU A 123 9.63 -16.83 -10.69
C LEU A 123 10.59 -17.72 -11.51
N LYS A 124 10.12 -18.34 -12.59
CA LYS A 124 10.99 -19.10 -13.52
C LYS A 124 12.03 -18.19 -14.20
N ALA A 125 11.63 -17.02 -14.66
CA ALA A 125 12.53 -16.02 -15.28
C ALA A 125 13.59 -15.56 -14.28
N SER A 126 13.20 -15.27 -13.04
CA SER A 126 14.12 -14.93 -11.97
C SER A 126 15.14 -16.04 -11.71
N TRP A 127 14.67 -17.28 -11.52
CA TRP A 127 15.54 -18.44 -11.30
C TRP A 127 16.54 -18.63 -12.45
N ALA A 128 16.09 -18.52 -13.71
CA ALA A 128 16.95 -18.65 -14.88
C ALA A 128 18.00 -17.53 -14.98
N ALA A 129 17.66 -16.30 -14.56
CA ALA A 129 18.63 -15.20 -14.51
C ALA A 129 19.76 -15.47 -13.49
N TRP A 130 19.43 -16.05 -12.33
CA TRP A 130 20.42 -16.44 -11.32
C TRP A 130 21.28 -17.63 -11.75
N GLN A 131 20.73 -18.60 -12.52
CA GLN A 131 21.51 -19.71 -13.11
C GLN A 131 22.56 -19.26 -14.15
N GLY A 132 22.46 -18.03 -14.67
CA GLY A 132 23.40 -17.49 -15.65
C GLY A 132 24.56 -16.68 -15.06
N LEU A 133 24.62 -16.55 -13.73
CA LEU A 133 25.67 -15.80 -13.03
C LEU A 133 26.76 -16.75 -12.51
N ASP A 134 27.99 -16.22 -12.41
CA ASP A 134 29.16 -16.97 -11.97
C ASP A 134 29.02 -17.47 -10.51
N GLU A 135 29.69 -18.58 -10.19
CA GLU A 135 29.61 -19.24 -8.86
C GLU A 135 30.06 -18.35 -7.68
N GLU A 136 30.70 -17.21 -7.97
CA GLU A 136 31.09 -16.20 -6.99
C GLU A 136 29.88 -15.51 -6.32
N PHE A 137 28.68 -15.57 -6.91
CA PHE A 137 27.46 -14.97 -6.37
C PHE A 137 26.54 -15.99 -5.70
N ALA A 138 26.69 -16.17 -4.39
CA ALA A 138 25.79 -16.98 -3.58
C ALA A 138 24.40 -16.30 -3.47
N PHE A 139 23.41 -16.84 -4.17
CA PHE A 139 22.00 -16.41 -4.07
C PHE A 139 21.17 -17.38 -3.25
N SER A 140 20.11 -16.87 -2.61
CA SER A 140 19.17 -17.64 -1.81
C SER A 140 17.81 -17.79 -2.51
N SER A 141 16.94 -18.61 -1.93
CA SER A 141 15.54 -18.67 -2.38
C SER A 141 14.77 -17.34 -2.18
N GLU A 142 15.27 -16.44 -1.33
CA GLU A 142 14.68 -15.12 -1.10
C GLU A 142 14.97 -14.16 -2.26
N ASP A 143 16.20 -14.15 -2.77
CA ASP A 143 16.61 -13.32 -3.91
C ASP A 143 15.83 -13.68 -5.18
N VAL A 144 15.57 -14.98 -5.38
CA VAL A 144 14.70 -15.49 -6.46
C VAL A 144 13.26 -14.99 -6.30
N ARG A 145 12.72 -14.99 -5.07
CA ARG A 145 11.37 -14.46 -4.81
C ARG A 145 11.31 -12.95 -5.00
N ALA A 146 12.31 -12.20 -4.51
CA ALA A 146 12.37 -10.75 -4.61
C ALA A 146 12.41 -10.27 -6.07
N VAL A 147 13.30 -10.86 -6.88
CA VAL A 147 13.37 -10.58 -8.32
C VAL A 147 12.13 -11.06 -9.05
N GLY A 148 11.59 -12.25 -8.72
CA GLY A 148 10.35 -12.76 -9.31
C GLY A 148 9.12 -11.87 -9.05
N ILE A 149 8.95 -11.35 -7.84
CA ILE A 149 7.88 -10.40 -7.50
C ILE A 149 8.08 -9.06 -8.21
N THR A 150 9.32 -8.57 -8.29
CA THR A 150 9.65 -7.33 -9.01
C THR A 150 9.31 -7.44 -10.50
N LEU A 151 9.67 -8.57 -11.13
CA LEU A 151 9.27 -8.88 -12.51
C LEU A 151 7.75 -8.96 -12.65
N PHE A 152 7.06 -9.66 -11.74
CA PHE A 152 5.60 -9.79 -11.76
C PHE A 152 4.89 -8.43 -11.75
N LEU A 153 5.29 -7.52 -10.86
CA LEU A 153 4.67 -6.18 -10.76
C LEU A 153 4.85 -5.38 -12.05
N GLU A 154 6.04 -5.42 -12.66
CA GLU A 154 6.32 -4.72 -13.91
C GLU A 154 5.59 -5.36 -15.11
N CYS A 155 5.46 -6.68 -15.12
CA CYS A 155 4.69 -7.41 -16.14
C CYS A 155 3.19 -7.09 -16.04
N ALA A 156 2.63 -7.09 -14.82
CA ALA A 156 1.24 -6.69 -14.58
C ALA A 156 0.97 -5.23 -14.97
N ARG A 157 1.95 -4.33 -14.79
CA ARG A 157 1.85 -2.92 -15.18
C ARG A 157 1.91 -2.69 -16.69
N LYS A 158 2.70 -3.50 -17.42
CA LYS A 158 2.93 -3.35 -18.87
C LYS A 158 2.10 -4.28 -19.75
N GLY A 159 1.48 -5.32 -19.20
CA GLY A 159 0.80 -6.37 -19.97
C GLY A 159 1.76 -7.29 -20.76
N CYS A 160 3.07 -7.25 -20.48
CA CYS A 160 4.07 -8.08 -21.15
C CYS A 160 4.60 -9.16 -20.19
N LEU A 161 4.68 -10.40 -20.66
CA LEU A 161 5.24 -11.52 -19.88
C LEU A 161 6.73 -11.73 -20.21
N PRO A 162 7.56 -12.19 -19.25
CA PRO A 162 8.96 -12.48 -19.52
C PRO A 162 9.05 -13.71 -20.43
N GLN A 163 9.84 -13.58 -21.50
CA GLN A 163 10.18 -14.72 -22.35
C GLN A 163 11.22 -15.57 -21.62
N VAL A 164 10.79 -16.71 -21.08
CA VAL A 164 11.69 -17.73 -20.54
C VAL A 164 11.95 -18.72 -21.67
N GLU A 165 13.09 -18.60 -22.34
CA GLU A 165 13.55 -19.68 -23.22
C GLU A 165 13.81 -20.93 -22.37
N GLU A 166 12.98 -21.95 -22.55
CA GLU A 166 13.31 -23.30 -22.09
C GLU A 166 14.57 -23.75 -22.82
N ARG A 167 15.73 -23.58 -22.17
CA ARG A 167 16.95 -24.28 -22.59
C ARG A 167 16.66 -25.77 -22.51
N GLN A 168 16.33 -26.36 -23.65
CA GLN A 168 16.26 -27.81 -23.78
C GLN A 168 17.60 -28.37 -23.35
N SER A 169 17.59 -29.17 -22.27
CA SER A 169 18.78 -29.89 -21.83
C SER A 169 19.17 -30.88 -22.93
N VAL A 170 20.13 -30.47 -23.76
CA VAL A 170 20.80 -31.36 -24.70
C VAL A 170 21.64 -32.34 -23.89
N LEU A 171 21.00 -33.44 -23.48
CA LEU A 171 21.68 -34.61 -22.95
C LEU A 171 22.49 -35.23 -24.09
N ALA A 172 23.82 -35.10 -23.97
CA ALA A 172 24.83 -35.78 -24.78
C ALA A 172 25.71 -36.63 -23.86
#